data_AF-A0A7Y2FUS2-F1
#
_entry.id   AF-A0A7Y2FUS2-F1
#
_cell.length_a   1.000
_cell.length_b   1.000
_cell.length_c   1.000
_cell.angle_alpha   90.00
_cell.angle_beta   90.00
_cell.angle_gamma   90.00
#
_symmetry.space_group_name_H-M   'P 1'
#
loop_
_entity.id
_entity.type
_entity.pdbx_description
1 polymer ?
#
loop_
_entity_poly.entity_id
_entity_poly.type
_entity_poly.pdbx_seq_one_letter_code
_entity_poly.pdbx_strand_id
1 'polypeptide(L)'
;MKPNTANAGLELLTPAQMYAADAAAISSGTPGIDLMDNAGYAVFRQIVVRWSKRPVTVLCGPGNNGGDGFVVARLLLEDGWPVTLAVIGDVASLKGDAALAAGRWTGPVVPLAPAAIAGARLIVDALFGAGLARDIEAPLSDVFALISRSGVPVVAVDIPSGIDGQTGQVRAAAISANLTVTFFRRKPGHLLLPGRSHCGETICADIGIPQSALPPGEQFVCANDPALWQRCLRSRAIHAHKYDHGHAVVVSGGAYSSGAARLAAQAALRAGAGLVTLASPKLAMPVNAAQLDAIMLAETQDAPALGRLLGDRRKTAVCIGPGCGVSGQTRAKVRAVLA
;
A
#
# COMPACT_ATOMS: atom_id res chain seq x y z
N MET A 1 -10.33 -7.56 -27.02
CA MET A 1 -10.30 -7.77 -25.56
C MET A 1 -11.06 -6.63 -24.91
N LYS A 2 -12.11 -6.90 -24.11
CA LYS A 2 -12.74 -5.83 -23.32
C LYS A 2 -11.71 -5.34 -22.29
N PRO A 3 -11.52 -4.03 -22.10
CA PRO A 3 -10.60 -3.51 -21.08
C PRO A 3 -11.01 -4.06 -19.71
N ASN A 4 -10.02 -4.49 -18.94
CA ASN A 4 -10.20 -5.11 -17.64
C ASN A 4 -10.62 -4.06 -16.60
N THR A 5 -11.89 -3.65 -16.60
CA THR A 5 -12.44 -2.66 -15.65
C THR A 5 -12.53 -3.17 -14.21
N ALA A 6 -12.15 -4.43 -13.94
CA ALA A 6 -12.25 -5.06 -12.62
C ALA A 6 -11.31 -4.45 -11.58
N ASN A 7 -10.17 -3.94 -12.05
CA ASN A 7 -9.08 -3.48 -11.19
C ASN A 7 -9.04 -1.95 -11.12
N ALA A 8 -10.00 -1.26 -11.73
CA ALA A 8 -9.96 0.19 -11.88
C ALA A 8 -9.83 0.86 -10.50
N GLY A 9 -8.67 1.48 -10.26
CA GLY A 9 -8.38 2.18 -9.00
C GLY A 9 -7.53 1.37 -8.00
N LEU A 10 -7.26 0.10 -8.28
CA LEU A 10 -6.38 -0.75 -7.47
C LEU A 10 -4.94 -0.75 -7.96
N GLU A 11 -4.68 -0.26 -9.17
CA GLU A 11 -3.33 -0.15 -9.71
C GLU A 11 -2.47 0.75 -8.83
N LEU A 12 -1.24 0.32 -8.57
CA LEU A 12 -0.21 1.12 -7.95
C LEU A 12 0.72 1.62 -9.03
N LEU A 13 0.93 2.93 -9.09
CA LEU A 13 1.88 3.53 -10.02
C LEU A 13 3.17 3.88 -9.29
N THR A 14 4.30 3.48 -9.85
CA THR A 14 5.60 4.04 -9.44
C THR A 14 5.62 5.55 -9.71
N PRO A 15 6.50 6.32 -9.06
CA PRO A 15 6.65 7.75 -9.34
C PRO A 15 6.86 8.02 -10.85
N ALA A 16 7.68 7.22 -11.52
CA ALA A 16 7.90 7.33 -12.96
C ALA A 16 6.62 7.09 -13.80
N GLN A 17 5.83 6.07 -13.47
CA GLN A 17 4.55 5.81 -14.14
C GLN A 17 3.53 6.92 -13.86
N MET A 18 3.52 7.50 -12.65
CA MET A 18 2.65 8.63 -12.33
C MET A 18 3.01 9.86 -13.17
N TYR A 19 4.31 10.21 -13.28
CA TYR A 19 4.76 11.29 -14.17
C TYR A 19 4.37 11.05 -15.63
N ALA A 20 4.44 9.81 -16.11
CA ALA A 20 4.00 9.46 -17.46
C ALA A 20 2.49 9.64 -17.64
N ALA A 21 1.69 9.27 -16.64
CA ALA A 21 0.24 9.46 -16.66
C ALA A 21 -0.14 10.95 -16.64
N ASP A 22 0.53 11.77 -15.84
CA ASP A 22 0.36 13.24 -15.83
C ASP A 22 0.67 13.83 -17.21
N ALA A 23 1.81 13.46 -17.79
CA ALA A 23 2.21 13.92 -19.11
C ALA A 23 1.22 13.50 -20.22
N ALA A 24 0.68 12.28 -20.12
CA ALA A 24 -0.34 11.78 -21.04
C ALA A 24 -1.66 12.55 -20.91
N ALA A 25 -2.09 12.85 -19.68
CA ALA A 25 -3.29 13.67 -19.43
C ALA A 25 -3.12 15.08 -20.03
N ILE A 26 -1.96 15.71 -19.82
CA ILE A 26 -1.62 17.02 -20.38
C ILE A 26 -1.64 16.98 -21.90
N SER A 27 -0.99 15.99 -22.49
CA SER A 27 -0.97 15.80 -23.95
C SER A 27 -2.36 15.52 -24.54
N SER A 28 -3.28 14.97 -23.75
CA SER A 28 -4.67 14.73 -24.15
C SER A 28 -5.59 15.95 -24.01
N GLY A 29 -5.05 17.10 -23.57
CA GLY A 29 -5.76 18.38 -23.53
C GLY A 29 -6.20 18.85 -22.14
N THR A 30 -5.76 18.20 -21.06
CA THR A 30 -6.03 18.69 -19.69
C THR A 30 -4.88 19.60 -19.22
N PRO A 31 -5.08 20.91 -19.01
CA PRO A 31 -4.00 21.78 -18.54
C PRO A 31 -3.38 21.31 -17.21
N GLY A 32 -2.05 21.37 -17.09
CA GLY A 32 -1.35 20.94 -15.87
C GLY A 32 -1.78 21.70 -14.62
N ILE A 33 -2.00 23.01 -14.76
CA ILE A 33 -2.56 23.85 -13.68
C ILE A 33 -3.95 23.40 -13.22
N ASP A 34 -4.79 22.84 -14.09
CA ASP A 34 -6.12 22.34 -13.70
C ASP A 34 -6.00 21.07 -12.87
N LEU A 35 -5.04 20.19 -13.21
CA LEU A 35 -4.71 19.01 -12.40
C LEU A 35 -4.21 19.42 -11.01
N MET A 36 -3.35 20.43 -10.94
CA MET A 36 -2.83 21.00 -9.68
C MET A 36 -3.94 21.67 -8.85
N ASP A 37 -4.82 22.45 -9.48
CA ASP A 37 -5.97 23.07 -8.80
C ASP A 37 -6.91 21.99 -8.23
N ASN A 38 -7.16 20.91 -8.98
CA ASN A 38 -7.97 19.78 -8.51
C ASN A 38 -7.28 19.01 -7.36
N ALA A 39 -5.97 18.80 -7.43
CA ALA A 39 -5.18 18.16 -6.39
C ALA A 39 -5.22 18.96 -5.08
N GLY A 40 -4.93 20.26 -5.14
CA GLY A 40 -5.02 21.15 -3.98
C GLY A 40 -6.45 21.26 -3.43
N TYR A 41 -7.46 21.33 -4.30
CA TYR A 41 -8.86 21.33 -3.88
C TYR A 41 -9.26 20.03 -3.16
N ALA A 42 -8.79 18.87 -3.64
CA ALA A 42 -9.04 17.59 -2.99
C ALA A 42 -8.47 17.56 -1.56
N VAL A 43 -7.24 18.05 -1.35
CA VAL A 43 -6.64 18.19 -0.02
C VAL A 43 -7.44 19.15 0.85
N PHE A 44 -7.74 20.36 0.34
CA PHE A 44 -8.56 21.37 1.03
C PHE A 44 -9.88 20.79 1.52
N ARG A 45 -10.60 20.04 0.67
CA ARG A 45 -11.87 19.40 1.02
C ARG A 45 -11.72 18.42 2.19
N GLN A 46 -10.66 17.60 2.20
CA GLN A 46 -10.44 16.67 3.31
C GLN A 46 -10.11 17.40 4.60
N ILE A 47 -9.46 18.57 4.51
CA ILE A 47 -9.15 19.42 5.67
C ILE A 47 -10.44 19.99 6.28
N VAL A 48 -11.25 20.70 5.49
CA VAL A 48 -12.44 21.40 6.02
C VAL A 48 -13.53 20.49 6.56
N VAL A 49 -13.59 19.22 6.10
CA VAL A 49 -14.53 18.21 6.61
C VAL A 49 -14.08 17.65 7.97
N ARG A 50 -12.78 17.64 8.27
CA ARG A 50 -12.21 16.99 9.47
C ARG A 50 -11.86 17.96 10.58
N TRP A 51 -11.51 19.20 10.24
CA TRP A 51 -11.03 20.18 11.21
C TRP A 51 -11.83 21.48 11.10
N SER A 52 -12.14 22.05 12.26
CA SER A 52 -12.59 23.44 12.36
C SER A 52 -11.43 24.41 12.07
N LYS A 53 -11.77 25.61 11.57
CA LYS A 53 -10.83 26.71 11.33
C LYS A 53 -9.88 26.90 12.52
N ARG A 54 -8.58 26.88 12.24
CA ARG A 54 -7.48 26.98 13.23
C ARG A 54 -6.19 27.40 12.53
N PRO A 55 -5.18 27.90 13.27
CA PRO A 55 -3.86 28.18 12.73
C PRO A 55 -3.31 26.99 11.95
N VAL A 56 -3.11 27.18 10.65
CA VAL A 56 -2.60 26.15 9.75
C VAL A 56 -1.30 26.64 9.12
N THR A 57 -0.24 25.83 9.24
CA THR A 57 1.01 26.07 8.52
C THR A 57 1.06 25.16 7.31
N VAL A 58 1.16 25.74 6.11
CA VAL A 58 1.35 24.99 4.87
C VAL A 58 2.82 25.08 4.48
N LEU A 59 3.47 23.93 4.31
CA LEU A 59 4.89 23.79 4.03
C LEU A 59 5.08 23.45 2.55
N CYS A 60 5.54 24.39 1.73
CA CYS A 60 5.66 24.21 0.28
C CYS A 60 7.12 24.03 -0.18
N GLY A 61 7.37 22.99 -0.96
CA GLY A 61 8.66 22.79 -1.62
C GLY A 61 8.77 23.51 -2.97
N PRO A 62 9.91 23.34 -3.67
CA PRO A 62 10.19 24.05 -4.92
C PRO A 62 9.58 23.39 -6.18
N GLY A 63 8.88 22.27 -6.05
CA GLY A 63 8.33 21.49 -7.17
C GLY A 63 6.80 21.51 -7.23
N ASN A 64 6.23 20.63 -8.07
CA ASN A 64 4.77 20.53 -8.26
C ASN A 64 4.01 20.25 -6.96
N ASN A 65 4.56 19.42 -6.06
CA ASN A 65 3.95 19.17 -4.75
C ASN A 65 3.81 20.46 -3.93
N GLY A 66 4.79 21.36 -4.02
CA GLY A 66 4.71 22.69 -3.42
C GLY A 66 3.65 23.56 -4.08
N GLY A 67 3.50 23.45 -5.40
CA GLY A 67 2.40 24.07 -6.17
C GLY A 67 1.01 23.64 -5.67
N ASP A 68 0.80 22.34 -5.44
CA ASP A 68 -0.42 21.82 -4.82
C ASP A 68 -0.63 22.44 -3.43
N GLY A 69 0.45 22.59 -2.64
CA GLY A 69 0.45 23.29 -1.36
C GLY A 69 0.05 24.77 -1.46
N PHE A 70 0.50 25.51 -2.48
CA PHE A 70 0.07 26.89 -2.74
C PHE A 70 -1.45 26.96 -3.01
N VAL A 71 -1.99 26.02 -3.78
CA VAL A 71 -3.44 25.91 -4.01
C VAL A 71 -4.17 25.66 -2.69
N VAL A 72 -3.71 24.71 -1.87
CA VAL A 72 -4.30 24.42 -0.55
C VAL A 72 -4.29 25.66 0.34
N ALA A 73 -3.16 26.34 0.43
CA ALA A 73 -3.01 27.55 1.24
C ALA A 73 -3.98 28.65 0.79
N ARG A 74 -4.06 28.92 -0.51
CA ARG A 74 -4.99 29.89 -1.09
C ARG A 74 -6.43 29.57 -0.74
N LEU A 75 -6.87 28.33 -0.96
CA LEU A 75 -8.25 27.92 -0.69
C LEU A 75 -8.60 27.98 0.80
N LEU A 76 -7.67 27.61 1.69
CA LEU A 76 -7.86 27.76 3.13
C LEU A 76 -7.96 29.23 3.53
N LEU A 77 -7.13 30.11 2.96
CA LEU A 77 -7.18 31.55 3.21
C LEU A 77 -8.51 32.17 2.73
N GLU A 78 -8.96 31.79 1.53
CA GLU A 78 -10.25 32.20 0.95
C GLU A 78 -11.45 31.72 1.79
N ASP A 79 -11.36 30.53 2.39
CA ASP A 79 -12.34 30.04 3.37
C ASP A 79 -12.18 30.71 4.76
N GLY A 80 -11.22 31.60 4.96
CA GLY A 80 -11.04 32.35 6.20
C GLY A 80 -10.28 31.60 7.30
N TRP A 81 -9.43 30.65 6.94
CA TRP A 81 -8.48 30.04 7.87
C TRP A 81 -7.31 30.99 8.14
N PRO A 82 -6.76 31.02 9.36
CA PRO A 82 -5.50 31.69 9.64
C PRO A 82 -4.33 30.85 9.10
N VAL A 83 -3.87 31.17 7.89
CA VAL A 83 -2.83 30.43 7.15
C VAL A 83 -1.46 31.09 7.33
N THR A 84 -0.44 30.29 7.63
CA THR A 84 0.98 30.63 7.46
C THR A 84 1.54 29.78 6.33
N LEU A 85 2.08 30.42 5.29
CA LEU A 85 2.70 29.73 4.16
C LEU A 85 4.22 29.79 4.28
N ALA A 86 4.85 28.63 4.46
CA ALA A 86 6.29 28.49 4.60
C ALA A 86 6.90 27.79 3.40
N VAL A 87 7.95 28.35 2.81
CA VAL A 87 8.54 27.85 1.55
C VAL A 87 10.01 27.45 1.69
N ILE A 88 10.43 26.42 0.94
CA ILE A 88 11.85 26.13 0.70
C ILE A 88 12.33 26.94 -0.49
N GLY A 89 13.34 27.78 -0.27
CA GLY A 89 13.96 28.58 -1.32
C GLY A 89 13.15 29.84 -1.67
N ASP A 90 13.36 30.36 -2.87
CA ASP A 90 12.72 31.59 -3.35
C ASP A 90 11.51 31.26 -4.23
N VAL A 91 10.36 31.88 -3.95
CA VAL A 91 9.14 31.77 -4.75
C VAL A 91 9.37 32.20 -6.20
N ALA A 92 10.25 33.18 -6.43
CA ALA A 92 10.60 33.63 -7.78
C ALA A 92 11.34 32.57 -8.61
N SER A 93 11.87 31.53 -7.98
CA SER A 93 12.57 30.43 -8.66
C SER A 93 11.64 29.30 -9.15
N LEU A 94 10.37 29.32 -8.75
CA LEU A 94 9.36 28.35 -9.18
C LEU A 94 9.13 28.46 -10.70
N LYS A 95 8.75 27.35 -11.32
CA LYS A 95 8.49 27.25 -12.76
C LYS A 95 7.20 26.49 -13.04
N GLY A 96 6.67 26.67 -14.25
CA GLY A 96 5.49 25.95 -14.72
C GLY A 96 4.27 26.19 -13.83
N ASP A 97 3.49 25.14 -13.61
CA ASP A 97 2.23 25.21 -12.87
C ASP A 97 2.44 25.66 -11.40
N ALA A 98 3.55 25.28 -10.76
CA ALA A 98 3.86 25.72 -9.39
C ALA A 98 4.06 27.24 -9.30
N ALA A 99 4.65 27.87 -10.34
CA ALA A 99 4.78 29.32 -10.40
C ALA A 99 3.42 30.01 -10.61
N LEU A 100 2.54 29.41 -11.43
CA LEU A 100 1.19 29.92 -11.64
C LEU A 100 0.36 29.86 -10.34
N ALA A 101 0.44 28.74 -9.61
CA ALA A 101 -0.21 28.59 -8.31
C ALA A 101 0.33 29.59 -7.28
N ALA A 102 1.66 29.76 -7.22
CA ALA A 102 2.28 30.73 -6.33
C ALA A 102 1.90 32.18 -6.65
N GLY A 103 1.78 32.53 -7.93
CA GLY A 103 1.32 33.86 -8.36
C GLY A 103 -0.12 34.20 -7.99
N ARG A 104 -0.93 33.19 -7.62
CA ARG A 104 -2.31 33.36 -7.13
C ARG A 104 -2.40 33.49 -5.61
N TRP A 105 -1.29 33.34 -4.89
CA TRP A 105 -1.24 33.53 -3.43
C TRP A 105 -1.12 35.02 -3.09
N THR A 106 -1.98 35.50 -2.20
CA THR A 106 -2.04 36.92 -1.79
C THR A 106 -1.60 37.17 -0.35
N GLY A 107 -1.36 36.11 0.43
CA GLY A 107 -0.94 36.22 1.82
C GLY A 107 0.58 36.38 1.99
N PRO A 108 1.06 36.52 3.25
CA PRO A 108 2.49 36.55 3.52
C PRO A 108 3.14 35.19 3.24
N VAL A 109 4.38 35.20 2.77
CA VAL A 109 5.23 34.03 2.62
C VAL A 109 6.38 34.15 3.61
N VAL A 110 6.66 33.10 4.35
CA VAL A 110 7.81 33.03 5.27
C VAL A 110 8.80 31.95 4.82
N PRO A 111 10.09 32.09 5.13
CA PRO A 111 11.05 31.00 4.92
C PRO A 111 10.71 29.79 5.78
N LEU A 112 10.92 28.58 5.25
CA LEU A 112 10.81 27.36 6.04
C LEU A 112 11.91 27.31 7.10
N ALA A 113 11.49 27.44 8.37
CA ALA A 113 12.34 27.38 9.54
C ALA A 113 11.52 26.89 10.75
N PRO A 114 12.15 26.48 11.86
CA PRO A 114 11.46 26.12 13.10
C PRO A 114 10.39 27.12 13.56
N ALA A 115 10.63 28.43 13.36
CA ALA A 115 9.68 29.47 13.74
C ALA A 115 8.37 29.44 12.91
N ALA A 116 8.40 28.93 11.68
CA ALA A 116 7.24 28.91 10.78
C ALA A 116 6.12 27.94 11.23
N ILE A 117 6.47 26.95 12.06
CA ILE A 117 5.52 26.00 12.65
C ILE A 117 5.10 26.39 14.08
N ALA A 118 5.62 27.51 14.61
CA ALA A 118 5.26 27.97 15.94
C ALA A 118 3.78 28.39 15.98
N GLY A 119 3.02 27.85 16.93
CA GLY A 119 1.58 28.13 17.05
C GLY A 119 0.68 27.41 16.04
N ALA A 120 1.24 26.59 15.15
CA ALA A 120 0.46 25.76 14.24
C ALA A 120 -0.43 24.79 15.03
N ARG A 121 -1.70 24.67 14.61
CA ARG A 121 -2.66 23.68 15.14
C ARG A 121 -3.10 22.67 14.08
N LEU A 122 -2.59 22.83 12.86
CA LEU A 122 -2.65 21.90 11.74
C LEU A 122 -1.43 22.19 10.85
N ILE A 123 -0.80 21.15 10.31
CA ILE A 123 0.31 21.29 9.37
C ILE A 123 -0.08 20.60 8.06
N VAL A 124 0.14 21.28 6.93
CA VAL A 124 0.04 20.68 5.60
C VAL A 124 1.45 20.49 5.06
N ASP A 125 1.85 19.24 4.86
CA ASP A 125 3.12 18.86 4.28
C ASP A 125 2.98 18.76 2.76
N ALA A 126 3.50 19.76 2.07
CA ALA A 126 3.58 19.86 0.61
C ALA A 126 5.04 20.08 0.16
N LEU A 127 6.01 19.56 0.91
CA LEU A 127 7.44 19.80 0.66
C LEU A 127 7.97 18.95 -0.50
N PHE A 128 7.79 17.64 -0.44
CA PHE A 128 8.27 16.71 -1.46
C PHE A 128 7.24 15.62 -1.73
N GLY A 129 6.91 15.42 -3.01
CA GLY A 129 6.04 14.32 -3.45
C GLY A 129 6.81 13.00 -3.65
N ALA A 130 6.15 12.04 -4.29
CA ALA A 130 6.63 10.66 -4.46
C ALA A 130 7.96 10.49 -5.22
N GLY A 131 8.39 11.50 -5.99
CA GLY A 131 9.64 11.50 -6.76
C GLY A 131 10.91 11.83 -5.97
N LEU A 132 10.85 11.95 -4.64
CA LEU A 132 12.01 12.29 -3.81
C LEU A 132 13.12 11.22 -3.94
N ALA A 133 14.24 11.62 -4.56
CA ALA A 133 15.40 10.75 -4.77
C ALA A 133 16.61 11.06 -3.88
N ARG A 134 16.55 12.14 -3.08
CA ARG A 134 17.64 12.59 -2.20
C ARG A 134 17.27 12.44 -0.72
N ASP A 135 18.29 12.34 0.13
CA ASP A 135 18.10 12.26 1.56
C ASP A 135 17.72 13.62 2.16
N ILE A 136 16.93 13.59 3.24
CA ILE A 136 16.54 14.78 3.97
C ILE A 136 17.63 15.12 4.98
N GLU A 137 18.34 16.21 4.71
CA GLU A 137 19.44 16.71 5.53
C GLU A 137 19.03 17.93 6.37
N ALA A 138 19.90 18.32 7.31
CA ALA A 138 19.73 19.57 8.04
C ALA A 138 19.83 20.77 7.08
N PRO A 139 19.08 21.87 7.31
CA PRO A 139 18.23 22.12 8.48
C PRO A 139 16.80 21.54 8.37
N LEU A 140 16.47 20.82 7.30
CA LEU A 140 15.10 20.36 7.07
C LEU A 140 14.70 19.18 7.98
N SER A 141 15.64 18.26 8.22
CA SER A 141 15.45 17.17 9.18
C SER A 141 15.12 17.67 10.59
N ASP A 142 15.66 18.83 11.00
CA ASP A 142 15.36 19.44 12.29
C ASP A 142 13.91 19.94 12.36
N VAL A 143 13.39 20.50 11.26
CA VAL A 143 11.97 20.87 11.16
C VAL A 143 11.09 19.61 11.26
N PHE A 144 11.47 18.52 10.61
CA PHE A 144 10.69 17.26 10.68
C PHE A 144 10.66 16.70 12.10
N ALA A 145 11.79 16.76 12.81
CA ALA A 145 11.87 16.34 14.21
C ALA A 145 10.98 17.22 15.12
N LEU A 146 10.91 18.53 14.87
CA LEU A 146 10.03 19.43 15.61
C LEU A 146 8.54 19.13 15.34
N ILE A 147 8.17 18.90 14.08
CA ILE A 147 6.81 18.51 13.69
C ILE A 147 6.41 17.24 14.45
N SER A 148 7.27 16.21 14.43
CA SER A 148 7.02 14.94 15.13
C SER A 148 6.80 15.13 16.64
N ARG A 149 7.58 16.00 17.29
CA ARG A 149 7.46 16.27 18.73
C ARG A 149 6.28 17.18 19.10
N SER A 150 5.74 17.93 18.14
CA SER A 150 4.69 18.91 18.41
C SER A 150 3.33 18.29 18.75
N GLY A 151 3.08 17.05 18.30
CA GLY A 151 1.77 16.40 18.40
C GLY A 151 0.67 17.08 17.55
N VAL A 152 1.02 18.07 16.73
CA VAL A 152 0.10 18.76 15.83
C VAL A 152 -0.30 17.81 14.69
N PRO A 153 -1.59 17.74 14.32
CA PRO A 153 -2.01 16.90 13.22
C PRO A 153 -1.37 17.35 11.89
N VAL A 154 -0.91 16.39 11.10
CA VAL A 154 -0.26 16.62 9.81
C VAL A 154 -1.07 16.00 8.67
N VAL A 155 -1.28 16.78 7.61
CA VAL A 155 -1.88 16.35 6.33
C VAL A 155 -0.80 16.38 5.26
N ALA A 156 -0.44 15.23 4.71
CA ALA A 156 0.52 15.15 3.61
C ALA A 156 -0.17 15.23 2.25
N VAL A 157 0.41 16.03 1.37
CA VAL A 157 0.06 16.17 -0.04
C VAL A 157 0.88 15.18 -0.84
N ASP A 158 0.20 14.36 -1.64
CA ASP A 158 0.71 13.20 -2.37
C ASP A 158 1.25 12.07 -1.50
N ILE A 159 2.35 12.29 -0.79
CA ILE A 159 3.01 11.35 0.11
C ILE A 159 3.72 12.14 1.23
N PRO A 160 3.86 11.60 2.45
CA PRO A 160 4.65 12.27 3.48
C PRO A 160 6.08 12.52 3.01
N SER A 161 6.54 13.76 3.13
CA SER A 161 7.88 14.18 2.73
C SER A 161 8.94 13.35 3.44
N GLY A 162 9.91 12.86 2.69
CA GLY A 162 10.95 11.95 3.18
C GLY A 162 10.64 10.46 2.95
N ILE A 163 9.47 10.10 2.42
CA ILE A 163 9.16 8.74 1.98
C ILE A 163 9.43 8.59 0.48
N ASP A 164 10.18 7.56 0.12
CA ASP A 164 10.33 7.12 -1.27
C ASP A 164 9.02 6.49 -1.76
N GLY A 165 8.40 7.11 -2.78
CA GLY A 165 7.11 6.65 -3.31
C GLY A 165 7.17 5.27 -3.98
N GLN A 166 8.32 4.83 -4.47
CA GLN A 166 8.49 3.54 -5.13
C GLN A 166 8.73 2.41 -4.12
N THR A 167 9.52 2.66 -3.07
CA THR A 167 9.99 1.60 -2.16
C THR A 167 9.34 1.63 -0.79
N GLY A 168 8.78 2.78 -0.39
CA GLY A 168 8.30 3.03 0.97
C GLY A 168 9.43 3.22 1.99
N GLN A 169 10.69 3.34 1.56
CA GLN A 169 11.80 3.59 2.48
C GLN A 169 11.86 5.05 2.92
N VAL A 170 12.36 5.28 4.13
CA VAL A 170 12.61 6.62 4.67
C VAL A 170 13.94 7.14 4.14
N ARG A 171 13.95 8.37 3.61
CA ARG A 171 15.12 9.08 3.08
C ARG A 171 15.80 9.91 4.17
N ALA A 172 16.49 9.23 5.08
CA ALA A 172 17.14 9.73 6.31
C ALA A 172 16.17 10.30 7.38
N ALA A 173 15.21 11.14 7.00
CA ALA A 173 14.14 11.64 7.86
C ALA A 173 12.83 11.74 7.08
N ALA A 174 11.70 11.53 7.75
CA ALA A 174 10.38 11.65 7.14
C ALA A 174 9.34 12.22 8.09
N ILE A 175 8.36 12.91 7.53
CA ILE A 175 7.15 13.33 8.24
C ILE A 175 6.25 12.11 8.48
N SER A 176 5.58 12.10 9.64
CA SER A 176 4.49 11.15 9.93
C SER A 176 3.17 11.92 9.87
N ALA A 177 2.35 11.60 8.88
CA ALA A 177 1.06 12.21 8.66
C ALA A 177 -0.07 11.46 9.37
N ASN A 178 -1.11 12.21 9.75
CA ASN A 178 -2.38 11.64 10.19
C ASN A 178 -3.29 11.32 8.99
N LEU A 179 -3.14 12.09 7.92
CA LEU A 179 -3.86 11.95 6.67
C LEU A 179 -2.90 12.19 5.50
N THR A 180 -2.90 11.33 4.50
CA THR A 180 -2.25 11.53 3.22
C THR A 180 -3.31 11.55 2.12
N VAL A 181 -3.31 12.61 1.30
CA VAL A 181 -4.16 12.70 0.11
C VAL A 181 -3.27 12.58 -1.11
N THR A 182 -3.36 11.44 -1.80
CA THR A 182 -2.64 11.16 -3.05
C THR A 182 -3.59 11.26 -4.24
N PHE A 183 -3.05 11.34 -5.45
CA PHE A 183 -3.80 11.69 -6.64
C PHE A 183 -3.75 10.60 -7.70
N PHE A 184 -4.88 10.39 -8.38
CA PHE A 184 -5.12 9.43 -9.46
C PHE A 184 -4.91 7.96 -9.10
N ARG A 185 -3.73 7.58 -8.62
CA ARG A 185 -3.38 6.26 -8.09
C ARG A 185 -2.45 6.36 -6.89
N ARG A 186 -2.57 5.38 -6.01
CA ARG A 186 -1.60 5.19 -4.92
C ARG A 186 -0.26 4.75 -5.51
N LYS A 187 0.81 5.23 -4.90
CA LYS A 187 2.16 4.72 -5.09
C LYS A 187 2.46 3.52 -4.16
N PRO A 188 3.40 2.62 -4.48
CA PRO A 188 3.78 1.50 -3.61
C PRO A 188 4.16 1.91 -2.18
N GLY A 189 4.80 3.07 -2.01
CA GLY A 189 5.21 3.61 -0.71
C GLY A 189 4.06 3.83 0.28
N HIS A 190 2.81 3.95 -0.19
CA HIS A 190 1.64 4.02 0.68
C HIS A 190 1.24 2.67 1.29
N LEU A 191 1.68 1.56 0.70
CA LEU A 191 1.30 0.20 1.13
C LEU A 191 2.47 -0.57 1.76
N LEU A 192 3.70 -0.27 1.35
CA LEU A 192 4.92 -0.90 1.85
C LEU A 192 5.41 -0.22 3.14
N LEU A 193 5.94 -1.02 4.08
CA LEU A 193 6.57 -0.51 5.29
C LEU A 193 8.04 -0.13 5.03
N PRO A 194 8.57 0.91 5.71
CA PRO A 194 7.89 1.73 6.73
C PRO A 194 6.94 2.81 6.18
N GLY A 195 6.97 3.16 4.89
CA GLY A 195 6.21 4.28 4.31
C GLY A 195 4.72 4.31 4.68
N ARG A 196 4.05 3.15 4.65
CA ARG A 196 2.65 3.01 5.07
C ARG A 196 2.38 3.52 6.48
N SER A 197 3.29 3.30 7.44
CA SER A 197 3.10 3.78 8.82
C SER A 197 3.26 5.29 8.96
N HIS A 198 3.85 5.96 7.97
CA HIS A 198 3.95 7.42 7.90
C HIS A 198 2.74 8.07 7.24
N CYS A 199 1.91 7.34 6.50
CA CYS A 199 0.83 7.93 5.70
C CYS A 199 -0.47 8.17 6.47
N GLY A 200 -0.64 7.59 7.66
CA GLY A 200 -1.91 7.65 8.38
C GLY A 200 -3.09 7.12 7.55
N GLU A 201 -4.25 7.79 7.61
CA GLU A 201 -5.34 7.54 6.67
C GLU A 201 -4.90 7.94 5.25
N THR A 202 -5.07 7.07 4.24
CA THR A 202 -4.68 7.39 2.85
C THR A 202 -5.89 7.48 1.94
N ILE A 203 -6.11 8.65 1.34
CA ILE A 203 -7.18 8.93 0.38
C ILE A 203 -6.56 9.10 -1.01
N CYS A 204 -7.09 8.36 -1.98
CA CYS A 204 -6.74 8.55 -3.39
C CYS A 204 -7.83 9.38 -4.05
N ALA A 205 -7.52 10.64 -4.36
CA ALA A 205 -8.44 11.57 -5.00
C ALA A 205 -8.37 11.46 -6.53
N ASP A 206 -9.53 11.55 -7.16
CA ASP A 206 -9.62 11.79 -8.60
C ASP A 206 -9.38 13.28 -8.85
N ILE A 207 -8.40 13.59 -9.70
CA ILE A 207 -8.00 14.95 -10.05
C ILE A 207 -8.26 15.28 -11.53
N GLY A 208 -8.99 14.40 -12.24
CA GLY A 208 -9.32 14.58 -13.65
C GLY A 208 -8.37 13.89 -14.63
N ILE A 209 -7.45 13.05 -14.14
CA ILE A 209 -6.62 12.21 -15.01
C ILE A 209 -7.48 11.05 -15.54
N PRO A 210 -7.69 10.95 -16.86
CA PRO A 210 -8.56 9.91 -17.41
C PRO A 210 -7.90 8.54 -17.32
N GLN A 211 -8.71 7.47 -17.25
CA GLN A 211 -8.21 6.09 -17.26
C GLN A 211 -7.36 5.76 -18.51
N SER A 212 -7.60 6.47 -19.62
CA SER A 212 -6.81 6.35 -20.85
C SER A 212 -5.38 6.90 -20.73
N ALA A 213 -5.06 7.62 -19.65
CA ALA A 213 -3.69 8.03 -19.35
C ALA A 213 -2.82 6.84 -18.89
N LEU A 214 -3.43 5.71 -18.50
CA LEU A 214 -2.71 4.46 -18.28
C LEU A 214 -2.41 3.82 -19.64
N PRO A 215 -1.15 3.42 -19.92
CA PRO A 215 -0.81 2.80 -21.18
C PRO A 215 -1.53 1.45 -21.34
N PRO A 216 -2.12 1.18 -22.51
CA PRO A 216 -2.90 -0.03 -22.73
C PRO A 216 -1.99 -1.27 -22.72
N GLY A 217 -2.43 -2.31 -22.01
CA GLY A 217 -1.74 -3.61 -21.98
C GLY A 217 -0.57 -3.71 -20.99
N GLU A 218 -0.25 -2.65 -20.25
CA GLU A 218 0.74 -2.71 -19.18
C GLU A 218 0.22 -3.56 -18.00
N GLN A 219 1.12 -4.33 -17.40
CA GLN A 219 0.84 -5.07 -16.17
C GLN A 219 1.21 -4.22 -14.97
N PHE A 220 0.21 -3.86 -14.17
CA PHE A 220 0.42 -3.05 -12.97
C PHE A 220 0.54 -3.93 -11.72
N VAL A 221 1.40 -3.51 -10.80
CA VAL A 221 1.29 -3.93 -9.41
C VAL A 221 -0.04 -3.41 -8.88
N CYS A 222 -0.79 -4.22 -8.14
CA CYS A 222 -2.09 -3.83 -7.61
C CYS A 222 -2.11 -3.93 -6.07
N ALA A 223 -2.88 -3.05 -5.44
CA ALA A 223 -3.22 -3.17 -4.03
C ALA A 223 -3.98 -4.48 -3.80
N ASN A 224 -3.56 -5.27 -2.82
CA ASN A 224 -4.24 -6.51 -2.47
C ASN A 224 -5.65 -6.21 -1.90
N ASP A 225 -6.67 -6.40 -2.73
CA ASP A 225 -8.06 -6.11 -2.42
C ASP A 225 -8.97 -7.29 -2.81
N PRO A 226 -10.03 -7.61 -2.05
CA PRO A 226 -10.98 -8.67 -2.40
C PRO A 226 -11.48 -8.61 -3.85
N ALA A 227 -11.68 -7.42 -4.43
CA ALA A 227 -12.14 -7.26 -5.80
C ALA A 227 -11.19 -7.91 -6.84
N LEU A 228 -9.88 -7.98 -6.56
CA LEU A 228 -8.92 -8.70 -7.43
C LEU A 228 -9.19 -10.20 -7.47
N TRP A 229 -9.59 -10.77 -6.34
CA TRP A 229 -9.65 -12.22 -6.17
C TRP A 229 -11.04 -12.80 -6.45
N GLN A 230 -12.10 -12.00 -6.34
CA GLN A 230 -13.49 -12.45 -6.49
C GLN A 230 -13.72 -13.26 -7.77
N ARG A 231 -13.08 -12.88 -8.88
CA ARG A 231 -13.21 -13.59 -10.17
C ARG A 231 -12.41 -14.89 -10.25
N CYS A 232 -11.35 -15.00 -9.43
CA CYS A 232 -10.53 -16.21 -9.34
C CYS A 232 -11.14 -17.24 -8.38
N LEU A 233 -12.04 -16.82 -7.48
CA LEU A 233 -12.76 -17.73 -6.61
C LEU A 233 -13.73 -18.59 -7.41
N ARG A 234 -13.62 -19.91 -7.28
CA ARG A 234 -14.53 -20.85 -7.94
C ARG A 234 -15.89 -20.83 -7.25
N SER A 235 -16.95 -20.53 -8.00
CA SER A 235 -18.32 -20.77 -7.54
C SER A 235 -18.59 -22.27 -7.44
N ARG A 236 -19.32 -22.70 -6.41
CA ARG A 236 -19.68 -24.11 -6.23
C ARG A 236 -20.94 -24.41 -7.05
N ALA A 237 -20.83 -25.33 -8.00
CA ALA A 237 -22.00 -25.80 -8.72
C ALA A 237 -22.93 -26.59 -7.78
N ILE A 238 -24.24 -26.47 -7.98
CA ILE A 238 -25.26 -27.13 -7.12
C ILE A 238 -25.10 -28.65 -7.11
N HIS A 239 -24.66 -29.23 -8.24
CA HIS A 239 -24.46 -30.67 -8.40
C HIS A 239 -23.04 -31.13 -8.00
N ALA A 240 -22.19 -30.24 -7.51
CA ALA A 240 -20.81 -30.59 -7.17
C ALA A 240 -20.73 -31.41 -5.88
N HIS A 241 -19.88 -32.42 -5.88
CA HIS A 241 -19.54 -33.25 -4.74
C HIS A 241 -18.11 -32.98 -4.23
N LYS A 242 -17.73 -33.64 -3.12
CA LYS A 242 -16.43 -33.43 -2.47
C LYS A 242 -15.21 -33.69 -3.36
N TYR A 243 -15.32 -34.52 -4.40
CA TYR A 243 -14.19 -34.79 -5.29
C TYR A 243 -13.96 -33.70 -6.34
N ASP A 244 -14.97 -32.86 -6.63
CA ASP A 244 -14.86 -31.75 -7.59
C ASP A 244 -14.06 -30.57 -7.03
N HIS A 245 -13.91 -30.54 -5.71
CA HIS A 245 -13.25 -29.46 -4.97
C HIS A 245 -11.80 -29.83 -4.59
N GLY A 246 -11.25 -30.85 -5.25
CA GLY A 246 -9.88 -31.31 -5.04
C GLY A 246 -9.64 -31.96 -3.68
N HIS A 247 -8.43 -32.47 -3.53
CA HIS A 247 -7.96 -33.11 -2.31
C HIS A 247 -6.60 -32.56 -1.93
N ALA A 248 -6.55 -31.77 -0.85
CA ALA A 248 -5.32 -31.19 -0.35
C ALA A 248 -4.60 -32.17 0.61
N VAL A 249 -3.29 -32.26 0.52
CA VAL A 249 -2.44 -32.95 1.49
C VAL A 249 -1.62 -31.93 2.25
N VAL A 250 -1.60 -32.00 3.57
CA VAL A 250 -0.70 -31.21 4.42
C VAL A 250 0.27 -32.15 5.10
N VAL A 251 1.58 -31.87 5.02
CA VAL A 251 2.61 -32.68 5.65
C VAL A 251 2.90 -32.14 7.05
N SER A 252 2.68 -32.97 8.07
CA SER A 252 2.88 -32.61 9.47
C SER A 252 4.34 -32.72 9.91
N GLY A 253 4.71 -31.84 10.83
CA GLY A 253 5.84 -32.01 11.74
C GLY A 253 5.66 -33.16 12.74
N GLY A 254 6.62 -33.27 13.66
CA GLY A 254 6.58 -34.22 14.77
C GLY A 254 5.50 -33.89 15.80
N ALA A 255 5.36 -34.75 16.82
CA ALA A 255 4.28 -34.66 17.80
C ALA A 255 4.18 -33.27 18.47
N TYR A 256 5.34 -32.72 18.85
CA TYR A 256 5.47 -31.43 19.53
C TYR A 256 5.45 -30.21 18.59
N SER A 257 5.46 -30.41 17.26
CA SER A 257 5.44 -29.32 16.26
C SER A 257 4.29 -29.43 15.25
N SER A 258 3.33 -30.33 15.52
CA SER A 258 2.20 -30.64 14.64
C SER A 258 1.16 -29.53 14.49
N GLY A 259 1.12 -28.59 15.44
CA GLY A 259 0.09 -27.53 15.49
C GLY A 259 -0.01 -26.68 14.22
N ALA A 260 1.12 -26.28 13.63
CA ALA A 260 1.14 -25.47 12.41
C ALA A 260 0.53 -26.22 11.20
N ALA A 261 0.77 -27.53 11.11
CA ALA A 261 0.21 -28.36 10.05
C ALA A 261 -1.30 -28.58 10.24
N ARG A 262 -1.78 -28.69 11.49
CA ARG A 262 -3.22 -28.75 11.79
C ARG A 262 -3.94 -27.47 11.36
N LEU A 263 -3.36 -26.30 11.67
CA LEU A 263 -3.91 -25.01 11.23
C LEU A 263 -3.95 -24.90 9.70
N ALA A 264 -2.89 -25.31 9.01
CA ALA A 264 -2.85 -25.32 7.55
C ALA A 264 -3.91 -26.25 6.93
N ALA A 265 -4.09 -27.45 7.50
CA ALA A 265 -5.10 -28.40 7.04
C ALA A 265 -6.52 -27.86 7.26
N GLN A 266 -6.80 -27.26 8.42
CA GLN A 266 -8.09 -26.63 8.72
C GLN A 266 -8.35 -25.45 7.77
N ALA A 267 -7.35 -24.62 7.50
CA ALA A 267 -7.45 -23.51 6.56
C ALA A 267 -7.80 -24.00 5.14
N ALA A 268 -7.18 -25.10 4.68
CA ALA A 268 -7.52 -25.69 3.37
C ALA A 268 -8.99 -26.14 3.30
N LEU A 269 -9.49 -26.79 4.36
CA LEU A 269 -10.90 -27.21 4.42
C LEU A 269 -11.84 -25.99 4.45
N ARG A 270 -11.53 -24.96 5.25
CA ARG A 270 -12.31 -23.71 5.33
C ARG A 270 -12.28 -22.91 4.02
N ALA A 271 -11.18 -22.94 3.29
CA ALA A 271 -11.06 -22.33 1.96
C ALA A 271 -11.86 -23.07 0.88
N GLY A 272 -12.34 -24.28 1.18
CA GLY A 272 -13.26 -25.04 0.33
C GLY A 272 -12.66 -26.23 -0.40
N ALA A 273 -11.50 -26.73 0.02
CA ALA A 273 -11.03 -28.04 -0.43
C ALA A 273 -12.07 -29.11 -0.06
N GLY A 274 -12.40 -30.00 -1.00
CA GLY A 274 -13.43 -31.01 -0.77
C GLY A 274 -12.97 -32.16 0.13
N LEU A 275 -11.67 -32.46 0.10
CA LEU A 275 -11.01 -33.40 1.00
C LEU A 275 -9.69 -32.81 1.48
N VAL A 276 -9.31 -33.12 2.72
CA VAL A 276 -8.00 -32.78 3.27
C VAL A 276 -7.42 -34.01 3.98
N THR A 277 -6.16 -34.33 3.69
CA THR A 277 -5.38 -35.33 4.42
C THR A 277 -4.18 -34.67 5.10
N LEU A 278 -4.00 -34.93 6.38
CA LEU A 278 -2.77 -34.63 7.09
C LEU A 278 -1.85 -35.86 7.06
N ALA A 279 -0.77 -35.77 6.28
CA ALA A 279 0.30 -36.76 6.21
C ALA A 279 1.23 -36.59 7.42
N SER A 280 1.13 -37.49 8.40
CA SER A 280 1.70 -37.30 9.74
C SER A 280 2.68 -38.41 10.10
N PRO A 281 3.85 -38.11 10.71
CA PRO A 281 4.71 -39.15 11.25
C PRO A 281 3.98 -39.90 12.37
N LYS A 282 4.36 -41.17 12.59
CA LYS A 282 3.68 -42.08 13.51
C LYS A 282 3.47 -41.49 14.91
N LEU A 283 4.52 -40.87 15.46
CA LEU A 283 4.47 -40.28 16.81
C LEU A 283 3.53 -39.06 16.91
N ALA A 284 3.23 -38.38 15.80
CA ALA A 284 2.31 -37.25 15.78
C ALA A 284 0.85 -37.67 15.51
N MET A 285 0.60 -38.91 15.09
CA MET A 285 -0.75 -39.39 14.76
C MET A 285 -1.75 -39.22 15.91
N PRO A 286 -1.46 -39.60 17.18
CA PRO A 286 -2.44 -39.49 18.26
C PRO A 286 -2.80 -38.04 18.58
N VAL A 287 -1.80 -37.14 18.60
CA VAL A 287 -2.01 -35.70 18.86
C VAL A 287 -2.84 -35.06 17.75
N ASN A 288 -2.61 -35.47 16.50
CA ASN A 288 -3.39 -35.00 15.36
C ASN A 288 -4.82 -35.55 15.38
N ALA A 289 -5.00 -36.85 15.66
CA ALA A 289 -6.31 -37.50 15.73
C ALA A 289 -7.20 -36.91 16.82
N ALA A 290 -6.62 -36.54 17.96
CA ALA A 290 -7.36 -35.96 19.08
C ALA A 290 -7.93 -34.55 18.79
N GLN A 291 -7.51 -33.88 17.72
CA GLN A 291 -7.92 -32.50 17.42
C GLN A 291 -8.53 -32.30 16.02
N LEU A 292 -8.61 -33.35 15.22
CA LEU A 292 -9.04 -33.28 13.83
C LEU A 292 -10.17 -34.26 13.55
N ASP A 293 -11.36 -33.71 13.34
CA ASP A 293 -12.55 -34.54 13.07
C ASP A 293 -12.69 -34.85 11.57
N ALA A 294 -12.83 -33.79 10.75
CA ALA A 294 -13.10 -33.93 9.32
C ALA A 294 -11.86 -34.15 8.43
N ILE A 295 -10.66 -33.98 9.00
CA ILE A 295 -9.40 -34.09 8.27
C ILE A 295 -8.88 -35.52 8.38
N MET A 296 -8.68 -36.17 7.24
CA MET A 296 -8.19 -37.54 7.20
C MET A 296 -6.72 -37.59 7.63
N LEU A 297 -6.31 -38.65 8.33
CA LEU A 297 -4.91 -38.85 8.71
C LEU A 297 -4.29 -39.95 7.87
N ALA A 298 -3.05 -39.72 7.41
CA ALA A 298 -2.25 -40.73 6.74
C ALA A 298 -0.89 -40.82 7.44
N GLU A 299 -0.53 -42.00 7.94
CA GLU A 299 0.81 -42.20 8.50
C GLU A 299 1.85 -42.02 7.40
N THR A 300 2.81 -41.12 7.60
CA THR A 300 3.83 -40.77 6.62
C THR A 300 5.13 -40.39 7.32
N GLN A 301 5.98 -41.39 7.52
CA GLN A 301 7.23 -41.22 8.25
C GLN A 301 8.32 -40.53 7.41
N ASP A 302 8.49 -40.92 6.15
CA ASP A 302 9.61 -40.54 5.30
C ASP A 302 9.17 -40.12 3.88
N ALA A 303 10.16 -39.80 3.03
CA ALA A 303 9.92 -39.37 1.66
C ALA A 303 9.33 -40.48 0.76
N PRO A 304 9.80 -41.74 0.81
CA PRO A 304 9.14 -42.84 0.10
C PRO A 304 7.68 -43.04 0.47
N ALA A 305 7.33 -42.97 1.77
CA ALA A 305 5.94 -43.06 2.22
C ALA A 305 5.09 -41.90 1.68
N LEU A 306 5.65 -40.68 1.68
CA LEU A 306 4.98 -39.52 1.11
C LEU A 306 4.78 -39.68 -0.41
N GLY A 307 5.79 -40.13 -1.13
CA GLY A 307 5.70 -40.41 -2.56
C GLY A 307 4.61 -41.43 -2.89
N ARG A 308 4.49 -42.52 -2.11
CA ARG A 308 3.38 -43.49 -2.26
C ARG A 308 2.01 -42.84 -2.02
N LEU A 309 1.89 -42.00 -1.00
CA LEU A 309 0.64 -41.29 -0.71
C LEU A 309 0.25 -40.38 -1.89
N LEU A 310 1.20 -39.64 -2.44
CA LEU A 310 1.02 -38.68 -3.55
C LEU A 310 0.90 -39.34 -4.93
N GLY A 311 1.25 -40.62 -5.07
CA GLY A 311 1.02 -41.38 -6.31
C GLY A 311 -0.47 -41.50 -6.69
N ASP A 312 -1.37 -41.30 -5.75
CA ASP A 312 -2.81 -41.16 -6.01
C ASP A 312 -3.15 -39.78 -6.60
N ARG A 313 -3.42 -39.77 -7.91
CA ARG A 313 -3.69 -38.57 -8.71
C ARG A 313 -4.91 -37.75 -8.25
N ARG A 314 -5.76 -38.29 -7.36
CA ARG A 314 -6.87 -37.53 -6.77
C ARG A 314 -6.39 -36.44 -5.81
N LYS A 315 -5.15 -36.55 -5.30
CA LYS A 315 -4.50 -35.52 -4.47
C LYS A 315 -3.96 -34.43 -5.36
N THR A 316 -4.63 -33.28 -5.35
CA THR A 316 -4.43 -32.20 -6.33
C THR A 316 -3.58 -31.05 -5.81
N ALA A 317 -3.29 -31.00 -4.51
CA ALA A 317 -2.46 -29.97 -3.90
C ALA A 317 -1.71 -30.52 -2.68
N VAL A 318 -0.49 -30.02 -2.45
CA VAL A 318 0.33 -30.40 -1.29
C VAL A 318 0.89 -29.16 -0.62
N CYS A 319 0.78 -29.10 0.71
CA CYS A 319 1.43 -28.11 1.57
C CYS A 319 2.45 -28.82 2.47
N ILE A 320 3.72 -28.42 2.37
CA ILE A 320 4.81 -28.93 3.20
C ILE A 320 5.63 -27.74 3.72
N GLY A 321 6.06 -27.81 4.98
CA GLY A 321 6.79 -26.73 5.65
C GLY A 321 6.29 -26.48 7.08
N PRO A 322 4.99 -26.22 7.30
CA PRO A 322 4.44 -25.91 8.61
C PRO A 322 4.79 -26.98 9.66
N GLY A 323 5.66 -26.64 10.61
CA GLY A 323 6.07 -27.54 11.71
C GLY A 323 7.07 -28.64 11.34
N CYS A 324 7.51 -28.74 10.07
CA CYS A 324 8.42 -29.81 9.63
C CYS A 324 9.89 -29.58 10.07
N GLY A 325 10.27 -28.35 10.41
CA GLY A 325 11.66 -27.97 10.68
C GLY A 325 12.56 -28.03 9.45
N VAL A 326 13.80 -27.53 9.59
CA VAL A 326 14.80 -27.50 8.51
C VAL A 326 15.78 -28.67 8.71
N SER A 327 15.56 -29.76 7.98
CA SER A 327 16.34 -31.00 8.13
C SER A 327 16.53 -31.73 6.80
N GLY A 328 17.47 -32.69 6.77
CA GLY A 328 17.65 -33.59 5.63
C GLY A 328 16.40 -34.41 5.30
N GLN A 329 15.63 -34.81 6.32
CA GLN A 329 14.36 -35.53 6.15
C GLN A 329 13.29 -34.63 5.52
N THR A 330 13.17 -33.37 5.97
CA THR A 330 12.27 -32.39 5.35
C THR A 330 12.66 -32.15 3.90
N ARG A 331 13.96 -31.98 3.62
CA ARG A 331 14.48 -31.82 2.24
C ARG A 331 14.10 -33.00 1.35
N ALA A 332 14.26 -34.24 1.85
CA ALA A 332 13.89 -35.44 1.10
C ALA A 332 12.38 -35.48 0.82
N LYS A 333 11.54 -35.16 1.80
CA LYS A 333 10.08 -35.08 1.62
C LYS A 333 9.69 -34.01 0.60
N VAL A 334 10.30 -32.82 0.65
CA VAL A 334 10.07 -31.75 -0.36
C VAL A 334 10.45 -32.24 -1.76
N ARG A 335 11.58 -32.94 -1.93
CA ARG A 335 11.94 -33.53 -3.23
C ARG A 335 10.92 -34.55 -3.72
N ALA A 336 10.33 -35.35 -2.83
CA ALA A 336 9.26 -36.28 -3.19
C ALA A 336 7.94 -35.58 -3.56
N VAL A 337 7.68 -34.36 -3.07
CA VAL A 337 6.52 -33.54 -3.50
C VAL A 337 6.74 -32.94 -4.90
N LEU A 338 7.99 -32.57 -5.21
CA LEU A 338 8.36 -31.91 -6.47
C LEU A 338 8.62 -32.88 -7.65
N ALA A 339 8.72 -34.18 -7.38
CA ALA A 339 8.95 -35.23 -8.38
C ALA A 339 7.66 -35.62 -9.09
#